data_AF-A0A960M8V9-F1
#
_entry.id   AF-A0A960M8V9-F1
#
_cell.length_a   1.000
_cell.length_b   1.000
_cell.length_c   1.000
_cell.angle_alpha   90.00
_cell.angle_beta   90.00
_cell.angle_gamma   90.00
#
_symmetry.space_group_name_H-M   'P 1'
#
loop_
_entity.id
_entity.type
_entity.pdbx_description
1 polymer ?
#
loop_
_entity_poly.entity_id
_entity_poly.type
_entity_poly.pdbx_seq_one_letter_code
_entity_poly.pdbx_strand_id
1 'polypeptide(L)'
;WFLIITILAVLVGGVLALTHLERPILSAGVIVAVGAAAYFGAFVSPLGGKKPLPGKELAAGILIAAGITVPVFADYSGTLPVEPAFALFAGLCSLNCLMIASKDGDLPGGSGFHGLLTGFGIAVVLTAAGLALIGVGTEPAPTLRTLYLGEAISGVALVVLQFAKQAASRDAFRVLADVALLAVLIPLP
;
A
#
# COMPACT_ATOMS: atom_id res chain seq x y z
N TRP A 1 13.86 -6.54 -22.58
CA TRP A 1 14.38 -5.70 -21.49
C TRP A 1 13.56 -5.81 -20.21
N PHE A 2 12.28 -5.44 -20.18
CA PHE A 2 11.43 -5.54 -18.97
C PHE A 2 11.49 -6.92 -18.28
N LEU A 3 11.20 -8.02 -19.01
CA LEU A 3 11.26 -9.39 -18.46
C LEU A 3 12.63 -9.72 -17.83
N ILE A 4 13.72 -9.35 -18.50
CA ILE A 4 15.09 -9.60 -18.03
C ILE A 4 15.35 -8.83 -16.74
N ILE A 5 14.94 -7.56 -16.68
CA ILE A 5 15.07 -6.71 -15.49
C ILE A 5 14.25 -7.29 -14.34
N THR A 6 13.02 -7.75 -14.59
CA THR A 6 12.17 -8.38 -13.57
C THR A 6 12.79 -9.67 -13.05
N ILE A 7 13.29 -10.54 -13.94
CA ILE A 7 13.96 -11.79 -13.54
C ILE A 7 15.19 -11.47 -12.69
N LEU A 8 16.03 -10.52 -13.12
CA LEU A 8 17.20 -10.09 -12.36
C LEU A 8 16.82 -9.53 -11.00
N ALA A 9 15.79 -8.66 -10.92
CA ALA A 9 15.32 -8.10 -9.66
C ALA A 9 14.82 -9.19 -8.71
N VAL A 10 14.07 -10.18 -9.20
CA VAL A 10 13.60 -11.32 -8.40
C VAL A 10 14.76 -12.18 -7.93
N LEU A 11 15.74 -12.47 -8.80
CA LEU A 11 16.91 -13.26 -8.42
C LEU A 11 17.77 -12.55 -7.38
N VAL A 12 18.09 -11.28 -7.59
CA VAL A 12 18.88 -10.47 -6.63
C VAL A 12 18.12 -10.33 -5.31
N GLY A 13 16.83 -9.98 -5.36
CA GLY A 13 15.99 -9.87 -4.16
C GLY A 13 15.89 -11.20 -3.41
N GLY A 14 15.76 -12.32 -4.13
CA GLY A 14 15.72 -13.66 -3.55
C GLY A 14 17.04 -14.06 -2.90
N VAL A 15 18.18 -13.79 -3.54
CA VAL A 15 19.51 -14.03 -2.95
C VAL A 15 19.68 -13.20 -1.69
N LEU A 16 19.39 -11.89 -1.74
CA LEU A 16 19.50 -11.00 -0.59
C LEU A 16 18.58 -11.45 0.56
N ALA A 17 17.34 -11.86 0.25
CA ALA A 17 16.41 -12.38 1.24
C ALA A 17 16.94 -13.64 1.92
N LEU A 18 17.54 -14.57 1.16
CA LEU A 18 18.08 -15.81 1.70
C LEU A 18 19.38 -15.63 2.49
N THR A 19 20.17 -14.59 2.20
CA THR A 19 21.47 -14.37 2.86
C THR A 19 21.41 -13.37 4.01
N HIS A 20 20.44 -12.45 4.03
CA HIS A 20 20.41 -11.34 4.99
C HIS A 20 19.16 -11.27 5.87
N LEU A 21 18.07 -12.00 5.58
CA LEU A 21 16.89 -12.00 6.44
C LEU A 21 16.94 -13.12 7.47
N GLU A 22 16.47 -12.80 8.67
CA GLU A 22 16.25 -13.79 9.70
C GLU A 22 15.12 -14.76 9.30
N ARG A 23 15.19 -16.00 9.81
CA ARG A 23 14.21 -17.06 9.48
C ARG A 23 12.75 -16.66 9.74
N PRO A 24 12.40 -15.95 10.84
CA PRO A 24 11.03 -15.52 11.07
C PRO A 24 10.52 -14.60 9.95
N ILE A 25 11.31 -13.59 9.58
CA ILE A 25 10.98 -12.63 8.51
C ILE A 25 10.88 -13.33 7.16
N LEU A 26 11.82 -14.24 6.85
CA LEU A 26 11.79 -15.03 5.62
C LEU A 26 10.52 -15.90 5.54
N SER A 27 10.14 -16.58 6.63
CA SER A 27 8.94 -17.42 6.67
C SER A 27 7.66 -16.60 6.46
N ALA A 28 7.59 -15.43 7.08
CA ALA A 28 6.47 -14.52 6.94
C ALA A 28 6.39 -13.94 5.51
N GLY A 29 7.53 -13.60 4.92
CA GLY A 29 7.62 -13.20 3.50
C GLY A 29 7.17 -14.31 2.54
N VAL A 30 7.51 -15.56 2.80
CA VAL A 30 7.03 -16.71 2.00
C VAL A 30 5.51 -16.85 2.11
N ILE A 31 4.92 -16.70 3.30
CA ILE A 31 3.46 -16.75 3.48
C ILE A 31 2.78 -15.66 2.65
N VAL A 32 3.29 -14.42 2.69
CA VAL A 32 2.76 -13.32 1.88
C VAL A 32 2.93 -13.62 0.39
N ALA A 33 4.08 -14.12 -0.05
CA ALA A 33 4.35 -14.45 -1.44
C ALA A 33 3.40 -15.54 -1.97
N VAL A 34 3.15 -16.58 -1.18
CA VAL A 34 2.18 -17.65 -1.51
C VAL A 34 0.76 -17.08 -1.57
N GLY A 35 0.36 -16.26 -0.60
CA GLY A 35 -0.94 -15.59 -0.59
C GLY A 35 -1.14 -14.69 -1.82
N ALA A 36 -0.11 -13.92 -2.17
CA ALA A 36 -0.11 -13.08 -3.37
C ALA A 36 -0.20 -13.94 -4.64
N ALA A 37 0.59 -15.02 -4.77
CA ALA A 37 0.52 -15.91 -5.93
C ALA A 37 -0.86 -16.55 -6.10
N ALA A 38 -1.46 -17.04 -5.00
CA ALA A 38 -2.81 -17.59 -4.99
C ALA A 38 -3.85 -16.54 -5.42
N TYR A 39 -3.72 -15.32 -4.89
CA TYR A 39 -4.57 -14.19 -5.25
C TYR A 39 -4.46 -13.82 -6.74
N PHE A 40 -3.24 -13.65 -7.27
CA PHE A 40 -3.02 -13.35 -8.68
C PHE A 40 -3.57 -14.44 -9.60
N GLY A 41 -3.33 -15.71 -9.25
CA GLY A 41 -3.82 -16.87 -9.99
C GLY A 41 -5.34 -17.09 -9.92
N ALA A 42 -6.02 -16.51 -8.94
CA ALA A 42 -7.48 -16.60 -8.79
C ALA A 42 -8.23 -15.36 -9.31
N PHE A 43 -7.68 -14.15 -9.16
CA PHE A 43 -8.43 -12.89 -9.34
C PHE A 43 -7.90 -11.98 -10.45
N VAL A 44 -6.59 -12.01 -10.75
CA VAL A 44 -5.96 -11.08 -11.70
C VAL A 44 -5.76 -11.73 -13.07
N SER A 45 -5.20 -12.93 -13.09
CA SER A 45 -5.10 -13.78 -14.26
C SER A 45 -5.63 -15.16 -13.89
N PRO A 46 -6.96 -15.30 -13.74
CA PRO A 46 -7.55 -16.57 -13.33
C PRO A 46 -7.08 -17.67 -14.28
N LEU A 47 -6.45 -18.70 -13.70
CA LEU A 47 -6.05 -19.91 -14.42
C LEU A 47 -7.30 -20.44 -15.17
N GLY A 48 -7.34 -20.24 -16.49
CA GLY A 48 -8.50 -20.53 -17.32
C GLY A 48 -9.08 -19.35 -18.13
N GLY A 49 -8.41 -18.19 -18.19
CA GLY A 49 -8.73 -17.12 -19.16
C GLY A 49 -10.01 -16.33 -18.88
N LYS A 50 -10.50 -16.35 -17.64
CA LYS A 50 -11.68 -15.58 -17.22
C LYS A 50 -11.33 -14.09 -17.09
N LYS A 51 -12.36 -13.23 -17.17
CA LYS A 51 -12.19 -11.79 -16.93
C LYS A 51 -11.73 -11.55 -15.48
N PRO A 52 -10.86 -10.55 -15.24
CA PRO A 52 -10.46 -10.17 -13.89
C PRO A 52 -11.68 -9.80 -13.04
N LEU A 53 -11.66 -10.16 -11.76
CA LEU A 53 -12.78 -9.94 -10.85
C LEU A 53 -12.84 -8.48 -10.37
N PRO A 54 -14.06 -7.92 -10.13
CA PRO A 54 -14.22 -6.60 -9.54
C PRO A 54 -13.60 -6.57 -8.13
N GLY A 55 -12.93 -5.47 -7.78
CA GLY A 55 -12.27 -5.31 -6.48
C GLY A 55 -10.83 -5.83 -6.40
N LYS A 56 -10.25 -6.31 -7.51
CA LYS A 56 -8.86 -6.78 -7.54
C LYS A 56 -7.83 -5.73 -7.07
N GLU A 57 -8.10 -4.45 -7.32
CA GLU A 57 -7.17 -3.38 -6.95
C GLU A 57 -7.15 -3.12 -5.44
N LEU A 58 -8.27 -3.37 -4.75
CA LEU A 58 -8.34 -3.31 -3.29
C LEU A 58 -7.52 -4.43 -2.65
N ALA A 59 -7.70 -5.66 -3.12
CA ALA A 59 -6.97 -6.81 -2.60
C ALA A 59 -5.47 -6.73 -2.92
N ALA A 60 -5.09 -6.19 -4.08
CA ALA A 60 -3.69 -5.90 -4.40
C ALA A 60 -3.07 -4.92 -3.40
N GLY A 61 -3.76 -3.83 -3.07
CA GLY A 61 -3.30 -2.87 -2.07
C GLY A 61 -3.09 -3.49 -0.68
N ILE A 62 -4.00 -4.36 -0.25
CA ILE A 62 -3.87 -5.08 1.03
C ILE A 62 -2.65 -6.01 1.03
N LEU A 63 -2.41 -6.74 -0.07
CA LEU A 63 -1.26 -7.64 -0.20
C LEU A 63 0.06 -6.88 -0.23
N ILE A 64 0.11 -5.72 -0.89
CA ILE A 64 1.28 -4.83 -0.89
C ILE A 64 1.57 -4.38 0.54
N ALA A 65 0.57 -3.90 1.26
CA ALA A 65 0.73 -3.48 2.63
C ALA A 65 1.19 -4.64 3.52
N ALA A 66 0.60 -5.83 3.39
CA ALA A 66 1.02 -7.02 4.13
C ALA A 66 2.49 -7.37 3.87
N GLY A 67 2.96 -7.29 2.62
CA GLY A 67 4.37 -7.54 2.29
C GLY A 67 5.36 -6.58 2.96
N ILE A 68 4.92 -5.37 3.27
CA ILE A 68 5.73 -4.33 3.92
C ILE A 68 5.62 -4.40 5.45
N THR A 69 4.43 -4.66 5.98
CA THR A 69 4.15 -4.58 7.42
C THR A 69 4.41 -5.86 8.19
N VAL A 70 4.33 -7.03 7.54
CA VAL A 70 4.57 -8.32 8.19
C VAL A 70 5.98 -8.46 8.77
N PRO A 71 7.07 -8.07 8.07
CA PRO A 71 8.40 -8.01 8.67
C PRO A 71 8.49 -7.10 9.90
N VAL A 72 7.83 -5.94 9.84
CA VAL A 72 7.81 -4.97 10.95
C VAL A 72 7.07 -5.54 12.16
N PHE A 73 6.00 -6.32 11.95
CA PHE A 73 5.28 -6.99 13.02
C PHE A 73 6.10 -8.09 13.70
N ALA A 74 6.91 -8.83 12.94
CA ALA A 74 7.75 -9.89 13.49
C ALA A 74 8.77 -9.36 14.52
N ASP A 75 9.24 -8.13 14.33
CA ASP A 75 10.25 -7.48 15.18
C ASP A 75 9.65 -6.49 16.19
N TYR A 76 8.34 -6.23 16.14
CA TYR A 76 7.70 -5.27 17.02
C TYR A 76 7.44 -5.87 18.41
N SER A 77 8.19 -5.39 19.41
CA SER A 77 8.05 -5.77 20.83
C SER A 77 7.33 -4.71 21.67
N GLY A 78 6.70 -3.71 21.04
CA GLY A 78 6.06 -2.60 21.75
C GLY A 78 4.72 -2.99 22.38
N THR A 79 4.30 -2.24 23.40
CA THR A 79 3.06 -2.48 24.15
C THR A 79 1.82 -1.85 23.50
N LEU A 80 2.02 -0.99 22.49
CA LEU A 80 0.93 -0.28 21.82
C LEU A 80 0.45 -1.04 20.58
N PRO A 81 -0.87 -1.00 20.29
CA PRO A 81 -1.43 -1.63 19.11
C PRO A 81 -0.96 -0.90 17.84
N VAL A 82 -0.29 -1.63 16.95
CA VAL A 82 0.21 -1.15 15.64
C VAL A 82 -0.72 -1.51 14.49
N GLU A 83 -1.71 -2.37 14.76
CA GLU A 83 -2.70 -2.84 13.82
C GLU A 83 -3.48 -1.68 13.15
N PRO A 84 -3.84 -0.58 13.84
CA PRO A 84 -4.52 0.54 13.19
C PRO A 84 -3.66 1.23 12.13
N ALA A 85 -2.35 1.37 12.37
CA ALA A 85 -1.42 1.94 11.39
C ALA A 85 -1.34 1.04 10.15
N PHE A 86 -1.20 -0.27 10.34
CA PHE A 86 -1.16 -1.21 9.22
C PHE A 86 -2.47 -1.23 8.42
N ALA A 87 -3.61 -1.12 9.10
CA ALA A 87 -4.90 -1.01 8.44
C ALA A 87 -5.01 0.29 7.61
N LEU A 88 -4.51 1.41 8.14
CA LEU A 88 -4.45 2.68 7.42
C LEU A 88 -3.51 2.60 6.21
N PHE A 89 -2.31 2.04 6.38
CA PHE A 89 -1.37 1.82 5.29
C PHE A 89 -1.95 0.92 4.19
N ALA A 90 -2.62 -0.17 4.56
CA ALA A 90 -3.36 -1.00 3.61
C ALA A 90 -4.46 -0.23 2.87
N GLY A 91 -5.16 0.65 3.58
CA GLY A 91 -6.11 1.59 2.98
C GLY A 91 -5.47 2.53 1.96
N LEU A 92 -4.31 3.10 2.30
CA LEU A 92 -3.54 3.98 1.40
C LEU A 92 -3.03 3.24 0.16
N CYS A 93 -2.44 2.05 0.32
CA CYS A 93 -2.03 1.21 -0.80
C CYS A 93 -3.22 0.87 -1.72
N SER A 94 -4.35 0.52 -1.13
CA SER A 94 -5.59 0.23 -1.88
C SER A 94 -6.10 1.46 -2.63
N LEU A 95 -6.07 2.63 -1.99
CA LEU A 95 -6.46 3.89 -2.61
C LEU A 95 -5.56 4.24 -3.79
N ASN A 96 -4.23 4.08 -3.65
CA ASN A 96 -3.26 4.25 -4.73
C ASN A 96 -3.61 3.34 -5.94
N CYS A 97 -3.80 2.04 -5.71
CA CYS A 97 -4.12 1.08 -6.77
C CYS A 97 -5.45 1.43 -7.47
N LEU A 98 -6.47 1.79 -6.69
CA LEU A 98 -7.76 2.22 -7.23
C LEU A 98 -7.69 3.53 -8.02
N MET A 99 -6.87 4.50 -7.58
CA MET A 99 -6.64 5.75 -8.31
C MET A 99 -5.97 5.49 -9.66
N ILE A 100 -4.97 4.62 -9.70
CA ILE A 100 -4.29 4.21 -10.93
C ILE A 100 -5.28 3.51 -11.88
N ALA A 101 -6.01 2.52 -11.40
CA ALA A 101 -7.03 1.82 -12.18
C ALA A 101 -8.12 2.78 -12.70
N SER A 102 -8.48 3.79 -11.89
CA SER A 102 -9.41 4.85 -12.30
C SER A 102 -8.84 5.75 -13.40
N LYS A 103 -7.55 6.06 -13.38
CA LYS A 103 -6.87 6.84 -14.43
C LYS A 103 -6.73 6.02 -15.72
N ASP A 104 -6.58 4.72 -15.57
CA ASP A 104 -6.35 3.76 -16.65
C ASP A 104 -7.63 3.36 -17.39
N GLY A 105 -8.80 3.63 -16.80
CA GLY A 105 -10.10 3.24 -17.35
C GLY A 105 -10.50 1.80 -17.04
N ASP A 106 -9.80 1.16 -16.11
CA ASP A 106 -9.98 -0.26 -15.75
C ASP A 106 -11.13 -0.48 -14.74
N LEU A 107 -11.73 0.60 -14.24
CA LEU A 107 -12.86 0.55 -13.33
C LEU A 107 -14.19 0.77 -14.08
N PRO A 108 -15.25 0.03 -13.72
CA PRO A 108 -16.57 0.19 -14.35
C PRO A 108 -17.06 1.63 -14.20
N GLY A 109 -17.24 2.31 -15.34
CA GLY A 109 -17.40 3.75 -15.43
C GLY A 109 -18.69 4.29 -14.80
N GLY A 110 -18.52 5.20 -13.82
CA GLY A 110 -19.59 6.03 -13.27
C GLY A 110 -19.00 7.14 -12.41
N SER A 111 -19.63 8.33 -12.43
CA SER A 111 -19.23 9.49 -11.60
C SER A 111 -19.21 9.17 -10.10
N GLY A 112 -20.02 8.19 -9.65
CA GLY A 112 -20.06 7.73 -8.27
C GLY A 112 -18.75 7.13 -7.75
N PHE A 113 -17.94 6.52 -8.63
CA PHE A 113 -16.67 5.92 -8.19
C PHE A 113 -15.63 7.00 -7.84
N HIS A 114 -15.68 8.15 -8.52
CA HIS A 114 -14.80 9.27 -8.20
C HIS A 114 -15.10 9.85 -6.82
N GLY A 115 -16.38 10.04 -6.49
CA GLY A 115 -16.81 10.50 -5.16
C GLY A 115 -16.46 9.51 -4.06
N LEU A 116 -16.58 8.20 -4.32
CA LEU A 116 -16.22 7.15 -3.37
C LEU A 116 -14.70 7.12 -3.09
N LEU A 117 -13.87 7.28 -4.11
CA LEU A 117 -12.41 7.35 -3.93
C LEU A 117 -11.98 8.58 -3.13
N THR A 118 -12.54 9.75 -3.45
CA THR A 118 -12.25 10.99 -2.72
C THR A 118 -12.73 10.90 -1.28
N GLY A 119 -13.95 10.38 -1.04
CA GLY A 119 -14.49 10.18 0.31
C GLY A 119 -13.67 9.19 1.14
N PHE A 120 -13.25 8.07 0.54
CA PHE A 120 -12.39 7.09 1.18
C PHE A 120 -11.02 7.70 1.53
N GLY A 121 -10.40 8.44 0.60
CA GLY A 121 -9.14 9.13 0.86
C GLY A 121 -9.24 10.16 1.99
N ILE A 122 -10.29 10.98 2.01
CA ILE A 122 -10.54 11.93 3.10
C ILE A 122 -10.72 11.20 4.43
N ALA A 123 -11.48 10.10 4.46
CA ALA A 123 -11.68 9.32 5.68
C ALA A 123 -10.35 8.77 6.20
N VAL A 124 -9.52 8.18 5.34
CA VAL A 124 -8.18 7.68 5.71
C VAL A 124 -7.30 8.81 6.25
N VAL A 125 -7.28 9.98 5.61
CA VAL A 125 -6.53 11.16 6.08
C VAL A 125 -6.99 11.61 7.46
N LEU A 126 -8.30 11.78 7.65
CA LEU A 126 -8.86 12.24 8.92
C LEU A 126 -8.62 11.23 10.05
N THR A 127 -8.73 9.94 9.76
CA THR A 127 -8.44 8.88 10.74
C THR A 127 -6.96 8.86 11.10
N ALA A 128 -6.04 8.92 10.12
CA ALA A 128 -4.60 8.97 10.36
C ALA A 128 -4.20 10.21 11.17
N ALA A 129 -4.72 11.39 10.80
CA ALA A 129 -4.48 12.63 11.53
C ALA A 129 -5.05 12.57 12.96
N GLY A 130 -6.25 12.02 13.14
CA GLY A 130 -6.87 11.82 14.44
C GLY A 130 -6.05 10.90 15.35
N LEU A 131 -5.57 9.77 14.83
CA LEU A 131 -4.71 8.85 15.57
C LEU A 131 -3.34 9.47 15.89
N ALA A 132 -2.75 10.23 14.96
CA ALA A 132 -1.53 10.99 15.21
C ALA A 132 -1.71 11.99 16.37
N LEU A 133 -2.86 12.67 16.43
CA LEU A 133 -3.20 13.63 17.49
C LEU A 133 -3.51 12.96 18.83
N ILE A 134 -4.23 11.83 18.85
CA ILE A 134 -4.49 11.06 20.08
C ILE A 134 -3.15 10.56 20.67
N GLY A 135 -2.22 10.16 19.82
CA GLY A 135 -0.85 9.80 20.23
C GLY A 135 -0.04 10.94 20.87
N VAL A 136 -0.47 12.20 20.78
CA VAL A 136 0.18 13.35 21.44
C VAL A 136 -0.02 13.34 22.96
N GLY A 137 -1.03 12.63 23.47
CA GLY A 137 -1.33 12.57 24.90
C GLY A 137 -0.67 11.42 25.67
N THR A 138 -0.07 10.44 24.98
CA THR A 138 0.47 9.21 25.61
C THR A 138 1.94 9.06 25.25
N GLU A 139 2.81 9.33 26.23
CA GLU A 139 4.22 9.65 26.03
C GLU A 139 5.22 8.57 25.53
N PRO A 140 4.96 7.26 25.30
CA PRO A 140 6.09 6.38 24.96
C PRO A 140 6.29 6.01 23.49
N ALA A 141 5.59 6.56 22.48
CA ALA A 141 5.79 6.08 21.08
C ALA A 141 5.95 7.16 20.01
N PRO A 142 7.09 7.90 20.02
CA PRO A 142 7.46 8.80 18.92
C PRO A 142 7.42 8.09 17.56
N THR A 143 7.83 6.81 17.49
CA THR A 143 7.80 6.01 16.25
C THR A 143 6.40 5.83 15.66
N LEU A 144 5.38 5.57 16.50
CA LEU A 144 4.01 5.41 16.01
C LEU A 144 3.40 6.72 15.57
N ARG A 145 3.69 7.81 16.30
CA ARG A 145 3.28 9.15 15.89
C ARG A 145 3.85 9.50 14.51
N THR A 146 5.14 9.25 14.33
CA THR A 146 5.87 9.42 13.08
C THR A 146 5.23 8.63 11.95
N LEU A 147 4.86 7.37 12.20
CA LEU A 147 4.17 6.51 11.24
C LEU A 147 2.81 7.09 10.83
N TYR A 148 1.95 7.44 11.79
CA TYR A 148 0.63 8.04 11.50
C TYR A 148 0.75 9.39 10.77
N LEU A 149 1.77 10.20 11.07
CA LEU A 149 2.04 11.43 10.32
C LEU A 149 2.44 11.15 8.88
N GLY A 150 3.30 10.16 8.65
CA GLY A 150 3.67 9.71 7.32
C GLY A 150 2.47 9.20 6.51
N GLU A 151 1.58 8.44 7.15
CA GLU A 151 0.31 7.98 6.57
C GLU A 151 -0.62 9.15 6.24
N ALA A 152 -0.75 10.13 7.15
CA ALA A 152 -1.56 11.32 6.90
C ALA A 152 -1.02 12.14 5.72
N ILE A 153 0.30 12.34 5.63
CA ILE A 153 0.95 13.03 4.50
C ILE A 153 0.70 12.27 3.20
N SER A 154 0.85 10.94 3.21
CA SER A 154 0.59 10.09 2.06
C SER A 154 -0.86 10.21 1.59
N GLY A 155 -1.81 10.16 2.52
CA GLY A 155 -3.23 10.35 2.23
C GLY A 155 -3.53 11.72 1.64
N VAL A 156 -2.96 12.80 2.20
CA VAL A 156 -3.12 14.16 1.66
C VAL A 156 -2.55 14.24 0.25
N ALA A 157 -1.36 13.69 0.00
CA ALA A 157 -0.75 13.66 -1.31
C ALA A 157 -1.62 12.91 -2.34
N LEU A 158 -2.20 11.76 -1.97
CA LEU A 158 -3.13 11.02 -2.81
C LEU A 158 -4.43 11.80 -3.09
N VAL A 159 -5.01 12.44 -2.07
CA VAL A 159 -6.21 13.28 -2.25
C VAL A 159 -5.93 14.47 -3.18
N VAL A 160 -4.82 15.17 -2.99
CA VAL A 160 -4.40 16.27 -3.87
C VAL A 160 -4.16 15.78 -5.29
N LEU A 161 -3.48 14.64 -5.45
CA LEU A 161 -3.22 14.03 -6.76
C LEU A 161 -4.53 13.62 -7.47
N GLN A 162 -5.53 13.16 -6.72
CA GLN A 162 -6.86 12.85 -7.26
C GLN A 162 -7.55 14.08 -7.85
N PHE A 163 -7.43 15.25 -7.21
CA PHE A 163 -7.94 16.51 -7.77
C PHE A 163 -7.13 16.98 -8.98
N ALA A 164 -5.81 16.73 -8.99
CA ALA A 164 -4.93 17.02 -10.11
C ALA A 164 -4.97 15.95 -11.23
N LYS A 165 -5.82 14.93 -11.11
CA LYS A 165 -5.85 13.75 -11.99
C LYS A 165 -5.91 14.11 -13.48
N GLN A 166 -6.64 15.16 -13.87
CA GLN A 166 -6.78 15.54 -15.28
C GLN A 166 -5.54 16.22 -15.86
N ALA A 167 -4.75 16.90 -15.03
CA ALA A 167 -3.57 17.64 -15.47
C ALA A 167 -2.35 16.74 -15.73
N ALA A 168 -2.26 15.60 -15.04
CA ALA A 168 -1.13 14.67 -15.18
C ALA A 168 -1.32 13.69 -16.36
N SER A 169 -0.22 13.36 -17.04
CA SER A 169 -0.18 12.23 -17.97
C SER A 169 -0.41 10.91 -17.21
N ARG A 170 -0.79 9.85 -17.93
CA ARG A 170 -1.06 8.53 -17.32
C ARG A 170 0.17 8.00 -16.57
N ASP A 171 1.35 8.10 -17.17
CA ASP A 171 2.58 7.59 -16.56
C ASP A 171 3.05 8.46 -15.39
N ALA A 172 2.97 9.80 -15.52
CA ALA A 172 3.29 10.69 -14.42
C ALA A 172 2.35 10.47 -13.21
N PHE A 173 1.06 10.24 -13.47
CA PHE A 173 0.09 9.97 -12.41
C PHE A 173 0.42 8.69 -11.64
N ARG A 174 0.80 7.60 -12.33
CA ARG A 174 1.22 6.35 -11.70
C ARG A 174 2.43 6.56 -10.78
N VAL A 175 3.48 7.20 -11.31
CA VAL A 175 4.69 7.49 -10.54
C VAL A 175 4.38 8.37 -9.33
N LEU A 176 3.59 9.43 -9.50
CA LEU A 176 3.21 10.32 -8.40
C LEU A 176 2.37 9.61 -7.34
N ALA A 177 1.47 8.70 -7.75
CA ALA A 177 0.67 7.93 -6.81
C ALA A 177 1.56 6.99 -5.99
N ASP A 178 2.56 6.35 -6.58
CA ASP A 178 3.48 5.45 -5.87
C ASP A 178 4.42 6.24 -4.96
N VAL A 179 4.94 7.36 -5.43
CA VAL A 179 5.77 8.29 -4.64
C VAL A 179 5.00 8.85 -3.44
N ALA A 180 3.69 9.09 -3.58
CA ALA A 180 2.86 9.55 -2.46
C ALA A 180 2.87 8.56 -1.28
N LEU A 181 2.96 7.24 -1.52
CA LEU A 181 3.05 6.24 -0.46
C LEU A 181 4.41 6.20 0.23
N LEU A 182 5.47 6.68 -0.43
CA LEU A 182 6.81 6.75 0.17
C LEU A 182 6.89 7.82 1.28
N ALA A 183 5.90 8.71 1.40
CA ALA A 183 5.87 9.68 2.48
C ALA A 183 5.73 9.04 3.87
N VAL A 184 5.27 7.78 3.96
CA VAL A 184 5.31 6.98 5.20
C VAL A 184 6.75 6.71 5.67
N LEU A 185 7.74 6.75 4.76
CA LEU A 185 9.14 6.51 5.05
C LEU A 185 9.91 7.77 5.45
N ILE A 186 9.45 8.96 5.03
CA ILE A 186 10.12 10.24 5.29
C ILE A 186 10.37 10.53 6.78
N PRO A 187 9.42 10.26 7.69
CA PRO A 187 9.59 10.66 9.07
C PRO A 187 10.36 9.60 9.89
N LEU A 188 10.68 8.42 9.33
CA LEU A 188 11.49 7.39 9.98
C LEU A 188 13.00 7.81 9.97
N PRO A 189 13.71 7.72 11.10
CA PRO A 189 15.13 8.09 11.20
C PRO A 189 16.09 7.16 10.46
#